data_AF-A0A946L2F9-F1
#
_entry.id   AF-A0A946L2F9-F1
#
_cell.length_a   1.000
_cell.length_b   1.000
_cell.length_c   1.000
_cell.angle_alpha   90.00
_cell.angle_beta   90.00
_cell.angle_gamma   90.00
#
_symmetry.space_group_name_H-M   'P 1'
#
loop_
_entity.id
_entity.type
_entity.pdbx_description
1 polymer ?
#
loop_
_entity_poly.entity_id
_entity_poly.type
_entity_poly.pdbx_seq_one_letter_code
_entity_poly.pdbx_strand_id
1 'polypeptide(L)'
;MIHSSAEELEQLEIELLLEALYRRYGYDFRDYFYESARRRILRRIQRNQLKSVAALQHAMLHDETVADELLKDLSINVTEMFRDAGFYQTLREQVLPQLSTEEHLKIWHAGCSSGEEVYSMAILLTELELYSYSRLYATDFNVAILERAMEGICPLGEMSR
;
A
#
# COMPACT_ATOMS: atom_id res chain seq x y z
N MET A 1 36.18 4.56 -21.72
CA MET A 1 35.27 3.96 -22.71
C MET A 1 34.03 3.54 -21.93
N ILE A 2 32.99 4.37 -21.89
CA ILE A 2 31.82 4.18 -21.04
C ILE A 2 30.82 3.34 -21.83
N HIS A 3 30.94 2.02 -21.75
CA HIS A 3 29.85 1.13 -22.17
C HIS A 3 29.10 0.78 -20.89
N SER A 4 28.14 1.61 -20.53
CA SER A 4 27.18 1.21 -19.52
C SER A 4 26.32 0.09 -20.11
N SER A 5 26.13 -0.99 -19.36
CA SER A 5 25.29 -2.10 -19.81
C SER A 5 23.83 -1.61 -19.97
N ALA A 6 23.03 -2.27 -20.82
CA ALA A 6 21.62 -1.89 -20.98
C ALA A 6 20.84 -1.95 -19.65
N GLU A 7 21.28 -2.81 -18.73
CA GLU A 7 20.73 -2.98 -17.39
C GLU A 7 21.10 -1.82 -16.46
N GLU A 8 22.36 -1.36 -16.49
CA GLU A 8 22.79 -0.17 -15.74
C GLU A 8 22.06 1.10 -16.21
N LEU A 9 21.84 1.25 -17.52
CA LEU A 9 21.09 2.40 -18.05
C LEU A 9 19.64 2.38 -17.58
N GLU A 10 18.98 1.23 -17.64
CA GLU A 10 17.60 1.08 -17.16
C GLU A 10 17.49 1.37 -15.67
N GLN A 11 18.43 0.88 -14.86
CA GLN A 11 18.49 1.18 -13.44
C GLN A 11 18.59 2.68 -13.19
N LEU A 12 19.50 3.37 -13.88
CA LEU A 12 19.63 4.83 -13.78
C LEU A 12 18.35 5.56 -14.19
N GLU A 13 17.70 5.14 -15.28
CA GLU A 13 16.42 5.75 -15.70
C GLU A 13 15.33 5.56 -14.63
N ILE A 14 15.28 4.40 -13.98
CA ILE A 14 14.34 4.13 -12.89
C ILE A 14 14.64 5.03 -11.69
N GLU A 15 15.89 5.14 -11.27
CA GLU A 15 16.30 6.00 -10.16
C GLU A 15 15.90 7.47 -10.42
N LEU A 16 16.12 7.97 -11.64
CA LEU A 16 15.72 9.32 -12.06
C LEU A 16 14.20 9.51 -12.11
N LEU A 17 13.45 8.49 -12.52
CA LEU A 17 11.98 8.50 -12.48
C LEU A 17 11.49 8.62 -11.02
N LEU A 18 12.04 7.83 -10.10
CA LEU A 18 11.65 7.84 -8.69
C LEU A 18 12.03 9.16 -8.00
N GLU A 19 13.18 9.73 -8.32
CA GLU A 19 13.57 11.07 -7.85
C GLU A 19 12.61 12.15 -8.38
N ALA A 20 12.23 12.09 -9.65
CA ALA A 20 11.27 13.03 -10.21
C ALA A 20 9.88 12.90 -9.56
N LEU A 21 9.44 11.67 -9.26
CA LEU A 21 8.20 11.38 -8.55
C LEU A 21 8.22 12.00 -7.15
N TYR A 22 9.30 11.77 -6.39
CA TYR A 22 9.49 12.36 -5.06
C TYR A 22 9.49 13.90 -5.10
N ARG A 23 10.27 14.50 -5.99
CA ARG A 23 10.41 15.96 -6.05
C ARG A 23 9.14 16.68 -6.49
N ARG A 24 8.30 16.04 -7.30
CA ARG A 24 7.08 16.66 -7.84
C ARG A 24 5.85 16.37 -7.01
N TYR A 25 5.70 15.14 -6.52
CA TYR A 25 4.48 14.66 -5.87
C TYR A 25 4.69 14.30 -4.40
N GLY A 26 5.92 14.26 -3.90
CA GLY A 26 6.25 14.00 -2.50
C GLY A 26 6.26 12.52 -2.09
N TYR A 27 5.94 11.60 -3.01
CA TYR A 27 5.95 10.16 -2.73
C TYR A 27 7.35 9.58 -2.93
N ASP A 28 7.94 9.07 -1.84
CA ASP A 28 9.29 8.51 -1.86
C ASP A 28 9.29 6.99 -2.00
N PHE A 29 9.74 6.51 -3.15
CA PHE A 29 9.92 5.08 -3.44
C PHE A 29 11.40 4.73 -3.70
N ARG A 30 12.34 5.64 -3.41
CA ARG A 30 13.76 5.46 -3.74
C ARG A 30 14.42 4.32 -2.94
N ASP A 31 13.95 4.09 -1.72
CA ASP A 31 14.38 2.98 -0.86
C ASP A 31 13.51 1.72 -1.02
N TYR A 32 12.60 1.70 -1.99
CA TYR A 32 11.73 0.55 -2.22
C TYR A 32 12.49 -0.63 -2.85
N PHE A 33 12.02 -1.86 -2.65
CA PHE A 33 12.67 -3.03 -3.22
C PHE A 33 12.70 -2.93 -4.75
N TYR A 34 13.91 -2.76 -5.30
CA TYR A 34 14.15 -2.39 -6.70
C TYR A 34 13.40 -3.29 -7.69
N GLU A 35 13.50 -4.61 -7.55
CA GLU A 35 12.81 -5.55 -8.45
C GLU A 35 11.28 -5.41 -8.43
N SER A 36 10.71 -5.05 -7.29
CA SER A 36 9.28 -4.77 -7.18
C SER A 36 8.91 -3.48 -7.89
N ALA A 37 9.66 -2.39 -7.69
CA ALA A 37 9.45 -1.11 -8.34
C ALA A 37 9.62 -1.25 -9.87
N ARG A 38 10.74 -1.81 -10.31
CA ARG A 38 11.07 -2.09 -11.72
C ARG A 38 9.95 -2.84 -12.42
N ARG A 39 9.48 -3.96 -11.87
CA ARG A 39 8.39 -4.74 -12.46
C ARG A 39 7.09 -3.93 -12.62
N ARG A 40 6.76 -3.06 -11.67
CA ARG A 40 5.56 -2.21 -11.71
C ARG A 40 5.70 -1.09 -12.74
N ILE A 41 6.86 -0.45 -12.79
CA ILE A 41 7.22 0.56 -13.79
C ILE A 41 7.13 -0.02 -15.22
N LEU A 42 7.73 -1.19 -15.45
CA LEU A 42 7.68 -1.84 -16.76
C LEU A 42 6.25 -2.22 -17.18
N ARG A 43 5.41 -2.68 -16.24
CA ARG A 43 3.97 -2.92 -16.51
C ARG A 43 3.24 -1.63 -16.88
N ARG A 44 3.56 -0.52 -16.19
CA ARG A 44 2.98 0.80 -16.49
C ARG A 44 3.38 1.29 -17.89
N ILE A 45 4.64 1.13 -18.27
CA ILE A 45 5.13 1.41 -19.63
C ILE A 45 4.31 0.63 -20.67
N GLN A 46 4.09 -0.66 -20.45
CA GLN A 46 3.29 -1.49 -21.36
C GLN A 46 1.82 -1.03 -21.44
N ARG A 47 1.18 -0.73 -20.31
CA ARG A 47 -0.21 -0.27 -20.26
C ARG A 47 -0.43 1.04 -21.01
N ASN A 48 0.49 1.99 -20.86
CA ASN A 48 0.44 3.30 -21.52
C ASN A 48 1.07 3.26 -22.93
N GLN A 49 1.46 2.08 -23.43
CA GLN A 49 2.08 1.85 -24.75
C GLN A 49 3.32 2.73 -24.99
N LEU A 50 4.10 2.95 -23.93
CA LEU A 50 5.31 3.75 -23.95
C LEU A 50 6.53 2.89 -24.33
N LYS A 51 7.58 3.55 -24.81
CA LYS A 51 8.77 2.88 -25.37
C LYS A 51 9.94 2.74 -24.40
N SER A 52 9.96 3.50 -23.31
CA SER A 52 11.06 3.52 -22.34
C SER A 52 10.64 4.12 -21.00
N VAL A 53 11.50 3.99 -19.98
CA VAL A 53 11.33 4.64 -18.68
C VAL A 53 11.39 6.16 -18.83
N ALA A 54 12.28 6.69 -19.68
CA ALA A 54 12.32 8.12 -19.99
C ALA A 54 11.00 8.65 -20.59
N ALA A 55 10.32 7.86 -21.45
CA ALA A 55 9.02 8.24 -22.00
C ALA A 55 7.93 8.29 -20.90
N LEU A 56 7.98 7.35 -19.95
CA LEU A 56 7.10 7.38 -18.77
C LEU A 56 7.39 8.57 -17.87
N GLN A 57 8.67 8.90 -17.63
CA GLN A 57 9.06 10.07 -16.85
C GLN A 57 8.53 11.35 -17.49
N HIS A 58 8.69 11.52 -18.81
CA HIS A 58 8.14 12.65 -19.53
C HIS A 58 6.62 12.73 -19.38
N ALA A 59 5.90 11.61 -19.57
CA ALA A 59 4.45 11.57 -19.44
C ALA A 59 3.99 11.92 -18.00
N MET A 60 4.59 11.30 -16.99
CA MET A 60 4.32 11.57 -15.56
C MET A 60 4.59 13.04 -15.17
N LEU A 61 5.54 13.71 -15.83
CA LEU A 61 5.83 15.13 -15.62
C LEU A 61 4.89 16.09 -16.36
N HIS A 62 4.04 15.64 -17.28
CA HIS A 62 3.17 16.53 -18.06
C HIS A 62 1.70 16.15 -18.00
N ASP A 63 1.38 14.97 -17.46
CA ASP A 63 0.02 14.46 -17.29
C ASP A 63 -0.13 13.88 -15.88
N GLU A 64 -0.93 14.55 -15.05
CA GLU A 64 -1.24 14.13 -13.69
C GLU A 64 -1.95 12.76 -13.66
N THR A 65 -2.71 12.42 -14.70
CA THR A 65 -3.38 11.12 -14.81
C THR A 65 -2.36 9.99 -14.84
N VAL A 66 -1.26 10.17 -15.57
CA VAL A 66 -0.18 9.18 -15.67
C VAL A 66 0.57 9.05 -14.35
N ALA A 67 0.74 10.16 -13.62
CA ALA A 67 1.35 10.15 -12.29
C ALA A 67 0.49 9.39 -11.28
N ASP A 68 -0.81 9.68 -11.21
CA ASP A 68 -1.76 8.97 -10.33
C ASP A 68 -1.80 7.48 -10.62
N GLU A 69 -1.80 7.12 -11.90
CA GLU A 69 -1.76 5.75 -12.38
C GLU A 69 -0.48 5.01 -11.98
N LEU A 70 0.68 5.67 -12.08
CA LEU A 70 1.96 5.12 -11.65
C LEU A 70 2.00 4.95 -10.13
N LEU A 71 1.52 5.92 -9.37
CA LEU A 71 1.43 5.86 -7.90
C LEU A 71 0.58 4.67 -7.44
N LYS A 72 -0.59 4.47 -8.06
CA LYS A 72 -1.45 3.31 -7.80
C LYS A 72 -0.73 2.00 -8.09
N ASP A 73 0.05 1.93 -9.17
CA ASP A 73 0.82 0.71 -9.49
C ASP A 73 2.00 0.48 -8.54
N LEU A 74 2.61 1.53 -7.99
CA LEU A 74 3.71 1.44 -7.02
C LEU A 74 3.22 1.08 -5.61
N SER A 75 1.98 1.40 -5.26
CA SER A 75 1.34 1.02 -4.00
C SER A 75 1.09 -0.51 -3.89
N ILE A 76 1.46 -1.15 -2.77
CA ILE A 76 1.03 -2.52 -2.46
C ILE A 76 -0.36 -2.42 -1.83
N ASN A 77 -1.42 -2.71 -2.60
CA ASN A 77 -2.80 -2.71 -2.10
C ASN A 77 -3.34 -4.12 -1.86
N VAL A 78 -2.47 -5.12 -1.64
CA VAL A 78 -2.93 -6.48 -1.34
C VAL A 78 -3.07 -6.62 0.16
N THR A 79 -4.32 -6.67 0.59
CA THR A 79 -4.72 -7.03 1.95
C THR A 79 -5.92 -7.98 1.83
N GLU A 80 -6.15 -8.76 2.88
CA GLU A 80 -7.26 -9.70 2.98
C GLU A 80 -7.68 -9.76 4.44
N MET A 81 -8.94 -10.12 4.68
CA MET A 81 -9.40 -10.28 6.06
C MET A 81 -8.60 -11.40 6.72
N PHE A 82 -8.12 -11.15 7.94
CA PHE A 82 -7.38 -12.13 8.75
C PHE A 82 -6.14 -12.73 8.05
N ARG A 83 -5.50 -11.95 7.18
CA ARG A 83 -4.32 -12.32 6.36
C ARG A 83 -3.28 -13.21 7.05
N ASP A 84 -2.97 -12.93 8.31
CA ASP A 84 -2.11 -13.78 9.13
C ASP A 84 -2.91 -14.30 10.35
N ALA A 85 -3.47 -15.50 10.21
CA ALA A 85 -4.25 -16.13 11.26
C ALA A 85 -3.45 -16.28 12.57
N GLY A 86 -2.13 -16.54 12.51
CA GLY A 86 -1.27 -16.67 13.68
C GLY A 86 -1.09 -15.34 14.42
N PHE A 87 -0.95 -14.24 13.67
CA PHE A 87 -0.94 -12.89 14.23
C PHE A 87 -2.25 -12.57 14.97
N TYR A 88 -3.41 -12.79 14.33
CA TYR A 88 -4.72 -12.53 14.95
C TYR A 88 -5.00 -13.46 16.13
N GLN A 89 -4.56 -14.72 16.08
CA GLN A 89 -4.65 -15.63 17.22
C GLN A 89 -3.82 -15.12 18.40
N THR A 90 -2.58 -14.68 18.15
CA THR A 90 -1.71 -14.11 19.19
C THR A 90 -2.32 -12.84 19.78
N LEU A 91 -2.90 -11.97 18.95
CA LEU A 91 -3.63 -10.79 19.44
C LEU A 91 -4.78 -11.19 20.37
N ARG A 92 -5.61 -12.16 19.95
CA ARG A 92 -6.76 -12.65 20.72
C ARG A 92 -6.36 -13.25 22.06
N GLU A 93 -5.34 -14.10 22.07
CA GLU A 93 -5.00 -14.93 23.23
C GLU A 93 -4.04 -14.24 24.20
N GLN A 94 -3.17 -13.35 23.71
CA GLN A 94 -2.04 -12.85 24.49
C GLN A 94 -2.07 -11.33 24.68
N VAL A 95 -2.48 -10.56 23.67
CA VAL A 95 -2.36 -9.09 23.70
C VAL A 95 -3.64 -8.43 24.18
N LEU A 96 -4.76 -8.67 23.51
CA LEU A 96 -6.03 -8.02 23.80
C LEU A 96 -6.57 -8.29 25.22
N PRO A 97 -6.41 -9.50 25.81
CA PRO A 97 -6.81 -9.73 27.21
C PRO A 97 -6.07 -8.84 28.20
N GLN A 98 -4.78 -8.57 27.96
CA GLN A 98 -3.99 -7.68 28.82
C GLN A 98 -4.41 -6.22 28.67
N LEU A 99 -4.88 -5.85 27.48
CA LEU A 99 -5.36 -4.50 27.16
C LEU A 99 -6.82 -4.27 27.62
N SER A 100 -7.56 -5.32 27.98
CA SER A 100 -8.95 -5.20 28.44
C SER A 100 -9.13 -4.38 29.72
N THR A 101 -8.05 -4.16 30.48
CA THR A 101 -8.07 -3.33 31.70
C THR A 101 -7.97 -1.84 31.43
N GLU A 102 -7.64 -1.43 30.20
CA GLU A 102 -7.53 -0.03 29.82
C GLU A 102 -8.92 0.58 29.59
N GLU A 103 -9.13 1.81 30.06
CA GLU A 103 -10.41 2.51 29.88
C GLU A 103 -10.71 2.82 28.40
N HIS A 104 -9.66 3.04 27.60
CA HIS A 104 -9.77 3.38 26.18
C HIS A 104 -8.64 2.78 25.36
N LEU A 105 -8.98 1.98 24.36
CA LEU A 105 -8.01 1.40 23.43
C LEU A 105 -7.90 2.25 22.18
N LYS A 106 -6.67 2.55 21.77
CA LYS A 106 -6.37 3.25 20.52
C LYS A 106 -5.48 2.37 19.67
N ILE A 107 -5.97 1.95 18.52
CA ILE A 107 -5.26 1.06 17.60
C ILE A 107 -5.06 1.81 16.29
N TRP A 108 -3.84 1.79 15.76
CA TRP A 108 -3.49 2.46 14.51
C TRP A 108 -3.06 1.44 13.46
N HIS A 109 -3.81 1.39 12.36
CA HIS A 109 -3.47 0.68 11.14
C HIS A 109 -2.76 1.62 10.18
N ALA A 110 -1.43 1.51 10.12
CA ALA A 110 -0.57 2.28 9.22
C ALA A 110 -0.44 1.54 7.87
N GLY A 111 -1.01 2.11 6.80
CA GLY A 111 -1.12 1.47 5.49
C GLY A 111 -2.29 0.49 5.43
N CYS A 112 -3.51 0.98 5.70
CA CYS A 112 -4.68 0.11 5.82
C CYS A 112 -5.19 -0.47 4.49
N SER A 113 -4.68 -0.01 3.34
CA SER A 113 -5.18 -0.40 2.02
C SER A 113 -6.72 -0.26 1.96
N SER A 114 -7.44 -1.25 1.43
CA SER A 114 -8.90 -1.27 1.31
C SER A 114 -9.64 -1.60 2.61
N GLY A 115 -8.96 -1.60 3.76
CA GLY A 115 -9.57 -1.62 5.09
C GLY A 115 -9.82 -3.01 5.69
N GLU A 116 -9.52 -4.09 4.98
CA GLU A 116 -9.80 -5.47 5.40
C GLU A 116 -9.14 -5.80 6.75
N GLU A 117 -7.92 -5.32 7.00
CA GLU A 117 -7.24 -5.48 8.28
C GLU A 117 -7.93 -4.71 9.42
N VAL A 118 -8.44 -3.51 9.12
CA VAL A 118 -9.18 -2.67 10.07
C VAL A 118 -10.50 -3.35 10.45
N TYR A 119 -11.19 -3.92 9.47
CA TYR A 119 -12.42 -4.68 9.69
C TYR A 119 -12.17 -5.98 10.44
N SER A 120 -11.10 -6.72 10.13
CA SER A 120 -10.69 -7.89 10.91
C SER A 120 -10.41 -7.55 12.37
N MET A 121 -9.72 -6.44 12.63
CA MET A 121 -9.52 -5.95 14.00
C MET A 121 -10.83 -5.56 14.67
N ALA A 122 -11.73 -4.84 13.97
CA ALA A 122 -13.04 -4.47 14.50
C ALA A 122 -13.89 -5.69 14.88
N ILE A 123 -13.90 -6.73 14.03
CA ILE A 123 -14.57 -8.00 14.30
C ILE A 123 -13.96 -8.66 15.54
N LEU A 124 -12.64 -8.79 15.58
CA LEU A 124 -11.94 -9.40 16.73
C LEU A 124 -12.24 -8.67 18.04
N LEU A 125 -12.20 -7.34 18.04
CA LEU A 125 -12.56 -6.53 19.21
C LEU A 125 -14.03 -6.68 19.59
N THR A 126 -14.92 -6.85 18.62
CA THR A 126 -16.36 -7.07 18.88
C THR A 126 -16.59 -8.42 19.53
N GLU A 127 -15.93 -9.48 19.05
CA GLU A 127 -16.00 -10.83 19.63
C GLU A 127 -15.47 -10.89 21.07
N LEU A 128 -14.53 -10.01 21.42
CA LEU A 128 -13.96 -9.88 22.75
C LEU A 128 -14.65 -8.82 23.63
N GLU A 129 -15.76 -8.24 23.15
CA GLU A 129 -16.50 -7.16 23.83
C GLU A 129 -15.65 -5.90 24.13
N LEU A 130 -14.54 -5.70 23.39
CA LEU A 130 -13.62 -4.57 23.56
C LEU A 130 -13.94 -3.39 22.62
N TYR A 131 -14.78 -3.60 21.60
CA TYR A 131 -14.97 -2.63 20.53
C TYR A 131 -15.56 -1.29 21.00
N SER A 132 -16.49 -1.31 21.96
CA SER A 132 -17.24 -0.12 22.42
C SER A 132 -16.38 0.96 23.08
N TYR A 133 -15.20 0.60 23.60
CA TYR A 133 -14.21 1.52 24.18
C TYR A 133 -12.91 1.58 23.38
N SER A 134 -12.92 0.99 22.18
CA SER A 134 -11.81 1.04 21.24
C SER A 134 -12.02 2.13 20.19
N ARG A 135 -10.92 2.74 19.75
CA ARG A 135 -10.89 3.63 18.60
C ARG A 135 -9.81 3.19 17.63
N LEU A 136 -10.25 2.83 16.43
CA LEU A 136 -9.39 2.45 15.31
C LEU A 136 -9.07 3.69 14.47
N TYR A 137 -7.78 3.92 14.24
CA TYR A 137 -7.28 4.88 13.27
C TYR A 137 -6.73 4.10 12.09
N ALA A 138 -7.22 4.40 10.89
CA ALA A 138 -6.77 3.78 9.67
C ALA A 138 -6.23 4.87 8.75
N THR A 139 -4.99 4.72 8.31
CA THR A 139 -4.32 5.70 7.45
C THR A 139 -3.68 5.00 6.26
N ASP A 140 -3.77 5.61 5.10
CA ASP A 140 -3.08 5.18 3.90
C ASP A 140 -2.68 6.43 3.09
N PHE A 141 -1.62 6.34 2.30
CA PHE A 141 -1.21 7.46 1.44
C PHE A 141 -2.06 7.51 0.16
N ASN A 142 -2.69 6.41 -0.21
CA ASN A 142 -3.52 6.30 -1.41
C ASN A 142 -4.97 6.69 -1.08
N VAL A 143 -5.35 7.92 -1.43
CA VAL A 143 -6.71 8.44 -1.14
C VAL A 143 -7.80 7.56 -1.76
N ALA A 144 -7.58 7.03 -2.97
CA ALA A 144 -8.56 6.18 -3.64
C ALA A 144 -8.77 4.83 -2.92
N ILE A 145 -7.76 4.30 -2.21
CA ILE A 145 -7.92 3.08 -1.44
C ILE A 145 -8.65 3.35 -0.12
N LEU A 146 -8.43 4.53 0.49
CA LEU A 146 -9.18 4.97 1.67
C LEU A 146 -10.67 5.13 1.37
N GLU A 147 -11.03 5.66 0.19
CA GLU A 147 -12.43 5.73 -0.24
C GLU A 147 -13.07 4.34 -0.29
N ARG A 148 -12.39 3.36 -0.91
CA ARG A 148 -12.84 1.97 -0.92
C ARG A 148 -12.94 1.37 0.49
N ALA A 149 -11.99 1.67 1.37
CA ALA A 149 -12.04 1.24 2.76
C ALA A 149 -13.26 1.82 3.48
N MET A 150 -13.61 3.08 3.23
CA MET A 150 -14.78 3.73 3.83
C MET A 150 -16.12 3.17 3.34
N GLU A 151 -16.18 2.63 2.12
CA GLU A 151 -17.40 1.96 1.62
C GLU A 151 -17.72 0.68 2.42
N GLY A 152 -16.70 0.04 3.02
CA GLY A 152 -16.88 -1.14 3.85
C GLY A 152 -17.36 -2.38 3.11
N ILE A 153 -17.12 -2.45 1.80
CA ILE A 153 -17.49 -3.59 0.95
C ILE A 153 -16.26 -4.49 0.80
N CYS A 154 -16.30 -5.66 1.44
CA CYS A 154 -15.29 -6.71 1.28
C CYS A 154 -15.80 -7.80 0.32
N PRO A 155 -15.16 -8.00 -0.85
CA PRO A 155 -15.43 -9.13 -1.72
C PRO A 155 -15.20 -10.46 -1.01
N LEU A 156 -16.05 -11.45 -1.28
CA LEU A 156 -15.95 -12.79 -0.70
C LEU A 156 -14.62 -13.51 -1.02
N GLY A 157 -13.96 -13.14 -2.12
CA GLY A 157 -12.66 -13.69 -2.50
C GLY A 157 -11.47 -13.16 -1.69
N GLU A 158 -11.67 -12.06 -0.95
CA GLU A 158 -10.67 -11.41 -0.09
C GLU A 158 -10.87 -11.79 1.39
N MET A 159 -11.77 -12.74 1.68
CA MET A 159 -11.88 -13.39 2.98
C MET A 159 -10.92 -14.59 3.04
N SER A 160 -9.93 -14.57 3.95
CA SER A 160 -9.06 -15.73 4.16
C SER A 160 -9.91 -16.95 4.52
N ARG A 161 -9.59 -18.10 3.93
CA ARG A 161 -10.21 -19.39 4.29
C ARG A 161 -9.64 -19.96 5.58
#